data_AF-A0A950UTQ7-F1
#
_entry.id   AF-A0A950UTQ7-F1
#
_cell.length_a   1.000
_cell.length_b   1.000
_cell.length_c   1.000
_cell.angle_alpha   90.00
_cell.angle_beta   90.00
_cell.angle_gamma   90.00
#
_symmetry.space_group_name_H-M   'P 1'
#
loop_
_entity.id
_entity.type
_entity.pdbx_description
1 polymer ?
#
loop_
_entity_poly.entity_id
_entity_poly.type
_entity_poly.pdbx_seq_one_letter_code
_entity_poly.pdbx_strand_id
1 'polypeptide(L)'
;DRSIASLVDLDINGKPMKDLIAFLVAHHVALTSTLTVFETFTPGRPEAPDAARAMLIPELRQAYETTYARVQTVPDNSKPYVTVFPKLMKLERMFAAAGGTLLAGTDPTGYGGVLPGFSGKRQIQLLVEAGFSFPEALKIATLNGAVFLGRDKTVGSLMVGKRADIAVVEGDPAKDTHALDNMFVFKNGVGYRTDAIFDMYRGKVGLY
;
A
#
# COMPACT_ATOMS: atom_id res chain seq x y z
N ASP A 1 9.81 17.09 15.31
CA ASP A 1 8.40 17.42 15.06
C ASP A 1 7.57 16.89 16.23
N ARG A 2 6.74 17.72 16.88
CA ARG A 2 5.93 17.33 18.05
C ARG A 2 4.80 16.35 17.67
N SER A 3 4.44 16.29 16.39
CA SER A 3 3.36 15.46 15.86
C SER A 3 3.67 13.96 15.91
N ILE A 4 4.90 13.55 15.60
CA ILE A 4 5.27 12.13 15.55
C ILE A 4 5.46 11.56 16.96
N ALA A 5 5.99 12.35 17.89
CA ALA A 5 6.14 11.93 19.29
C ALA A 5 4.78 11.58 19.92
N SER A 6 3.73 12.36 19.64
CA SER A 6 2.39 12.04 20.16
C SER A 6 1.81 10.74 19.60
N LEU A 7 2.19 10.32 18.40
CA LEU A 7 1.80 9.01 17.84
C LEU A 7 2.51 7.84 18.53
N VAL A 8 3.75 8.06 19.00
CA VAL A 8 4.50 7.08 19.79
C VAL A 8 3.82 6.83 21.13
N ASP A 9 3.29 7.87 21.77
CA ASP A 9 2.64 7.77 23.08
C ASP A 9 1.14 7.41 23.00
N LEU A 10 0.54 7.48 21.81
CA LEU A 10 -0.88 7.22 21.58
C LEU A 10 -1.27 5.79 22.00
N ASP A 11 -2.15 5.67 22.99
CA ASP A 11 -2.81 4.40 23.32
C ASP A 11 -3.93 4.10 22.31
N ILE A 12 -3.62 3.27 21.33
CA ILE A 12 -4.57 2.87 20.29
C ILE A 12 -5.68 1.95 20.80
N ASN A 13 -5.56 1.35 21.99
CA ASN A 13 -6.61 0.50 22.57
C ASN A 13 -7.52 1.27 23.54
N GLY A 14 -7.16 2.51 23.86
CA GLY A 14 -7.87 3.37 24.79
C GLY A 14 -9.25 3.78 24.29
N LYS A 15 -10.10 4.23 25.21
CA LYS A 15 -11.46 4.71 24.91
C LYS A 15 -11.49 5.79 23.82
N PRO A 16 -10.62 6.82 23.81
CA PRO A 16 -10.66 7.87 22.79
C PRO A 16 -10.49 7.33 21.36
N MET A 17 -9.61 6.33 21.16
CA MET A 17 -9.39 5.74 19.84
C MET A 17 -10.58 4.88 19.40
N LYS A 18 -11.16 4.10 20.33
CA LYS A 18 -12.37 3.31 20.06
C LYS A 18 -13.57 4.21 19.73
N ASP A 19 -13.74 5.31 20.47
CA ASP A 19 -14.78 6.31 20.21
C ASP A 19 -14.59 6.95 18.82
N LEU A 20 -13.36 7.30 18.45
CA LEU A 20 -13.05 7.83 17.12
C LEU A 20 -13.38 6.83 16.01
N ILE A 21 -12.95 5.56 16.14
CA ILE A 21 -13.27 4.51 15.17
C ILE A 21 -14.79 4.37 15.04
N ALA A 22 -15.51 4.26 16.16
CA ALA A 22 -16.97 4.14 16.16
C ALA A 22 -17.64 5.34 15.48
N PHE A 23 -17.15 6.56 15.74
CA PHE A 23 -17.62 7.77 15.09
C PHE A 23 -17.42 7.72 13.57
N LEU A 24 -16.22 7.39 13.10
CA LEU A 24 -15.93 7.30 11.66
C LEU A 24 -16.81 6.26 10.96
N VAL A 25 -17.01 5.10 11.59
CA VAL A 25 -17.90 4.04 11.09
C VAL A 25 -19.36 4.51 11.03
N ALA A 26 -19.86 5.11 12.11
CA ALA A 26 -21.24 5.61 12.18
C ALA A 26 -21.54 6.71 11.15
N HIS A 27 -20.53 7.45 10.72
CA HIS A 27 -20.62 8.50 9.71
C HIS A 27 -20.20 8.03 8.31
N HIS A 28 -20.02 6.72 8.09
CA HIS A 28 -19.64 6.13 6.79
C HIS A 28 -18.37 6.74 6.19
N VAL A 29 -17.43 7.16 7.03
CA VAL A 29 -16.13 7.68 6.57
C VAL A 29 -15.29 6.50 6.10
N ALA A 30 -14.79 6.57 4.86
CA ALA A 30 -13.79 5.63 4.38
C ALA A 30 -12.39 6.11 4.77
N LEU A 31 -11.52 5.16 5.14
CA LEU A 31 -10.09 5.43 5.36
C LEU A 31 -9.28 4.82 4.24
N THR A 32 -8.22 5.50 3.82
CA THR A 32 -7.30 4.98 2.81
C THR A 32 -5.99 4.57 3.48
N SER A 33 -5.67 3.29 3.42
CA SER A 33 -4.37 2.75 3.83
C SER A 33 -3.30 3.25 2.88
N THR A 34 -2.22 3.81 3.42
CA THR A 34 -0.99 4.21 2.72
C THR A 34 0.25 3.63 3.41
N LEU A 35 0.15 2.40 3.94
CA LEU A 35 1.23 1.72 4.67
C LEU A 35 2.55 1.71 3.89
N THR A 36 2.49 1.63 2.56
CA THR A 36 3.67 1.69 1.68
C THR A 36 4.53 2.94 1.87
N VAL A 37 3.93 4.10 2.19
CA VAL A 37 4.69 5.33 2.49
C VAL A 37 5.41 5.20 3.83
N PHE A 38 4.70 4.78 4.86
CA PHE A 38 5.23 4.66 6.22
C PHE A 38 6.30 3.57 6.33
N GLU A 39 6.21 2.52 5.51
CA GLU A 39 7.26 1.52 5.37
C GLU A 39 8.61 2.17 5.02
N THR A 40 8.65 3.17 4.13
CA THR A 40 9.91 3.80 3.71
C THR A 40 10.61 4.62 4.79
N PHE A 41 9.87 5.05 5.81
CA PHE A 41 10.41 5.77 6.97
C PHE A 41 10.75 4.85 8.14
N THR A 42 10.48 3.55 8.00
CA THR A 42 10.63 2.57 9.07
C THR A 42 11.94 1.80 8.91
N PRO A 43 12.89 1.91 9.86
CA PRO A 43 14.14 1.17 9.81
C PRO A 43 13.92 -0.35 9.87
N GLY A 44 14.77 -1.11 9.20
CA GLY A 44 14.65 -2.58 9.09
C GLY A 44 13.62 -3.08 8.08
N ARG A 45 12.94 -2.17 7.36
CA ARG A 45 12.07 -2.51 6.22
C ARG A 45 12.89 -2.67 4.93
N PRO A 46 12.45 -3.51 3.98
CA PRO A 46 13.18 -3.72 2.74
C PRO A 46 13.28 -2.45 1.89
N GLU A 47 14.34 -2.37 1.07
CA GLU A 47 14.41 -1.41 -0.02
C GLU A 47 13.29 -1.66 -1.04
N ALA A 48 12.98 -0.62 -1.83
CA ALA A 48 12.20 -0.77 -3.04
C ALA A 48 12.88 -1.81 -3.94
N PRO A 49 12.13 -2.75 -4.55
CA PRO A 49 12.71 -3.80 -5.38
C PRO A 49 13.60 -3.22 -6.50
N ASP A 50 14.63 -3.97 -6.90
CA ASP A 50 15.56 -3.55 -7.96
C ASP A 50 14.85 -3.12 -9.24
N ALA A 51 13.80 -3.86 -9.63
CA ALA A 51 12.98 -3.53 -10.78
C ALA A 51 12.28 -2.16 -10.63
N ALA A 52 11.84 -1.79 -9.43
CA ALA A 52 11.27 -0.48 -9.16
C ALA A 52 12.35 0.61 -9.22
N ARG A 53 13.50 0.40 -8.57
CA ARG A 53 14.61 1.37 -8.58
C ARG A 53 15.18 1.59 -9.98
N ALA A 54 15.17 0.56 -10.83
CA ALA A 54 15.58 0.67 -12.22
C ALA A 54 14.66 1.56 -13.07
N MET A 55 13.42 1.83 -12.62
CA MET A 55 12.53 2.76 -13.30
C MET A 55 12.93 4.21 -13.05
N LEU A 56 13.59 4.50 -11.93
CA LEU A 56 13.88 5.86 -11.50
C LEU A 56 14.94 6.53 -12.40
N ILE A 57 14.78 7.83 -12.65
CA ILE A 57 15.89 8.65 -13.19
C ILE A 57 17.08 8.61 -12.21
N PRO A 58 18.33 8.71 -12.70
CA PRO A 58 19.53 8.53 -11.86
C PRO A 58 19.54 9.41 -10.60
N GLU A 59 19.13 10.67 -10.73
CA GLU A 59 19.11 11.66 -9.64
C GLU A 59 18.12 11.24 -8.54
N LEU A 60 16.92 10.81 -8.94
CA LEU A 60 15.90 10.37 -8.00
C LEU A 60 16.27 9.04 -7.35
N ARG A 61 16.89 8.13 -8.11
CA ARG A 61 17.42 6.87 -7.56
C ARG A 61 18.45 7.14 -6.47
N GLN A 62 19.42 8.02 -6.75
CA GLN A 62 20.44 8.38 -5.78
C GLN A 62 19.83 9.05 -4.54
N ALA A 63 18.86 9.96 -4.72
CA ALA A 63 18.16 10.61 -3.62
C ALA A 63 17.38 9.61 -2.74
N TYR A 64 16.71 8.64 -3.38
CA TYR A 64 16.03 7.54 -2.69
C TYR A 64 17.02 6.69 -1.89
N GLU A 65 18.09 6.20 -2.52
CA GLU A 65 19.10 5.33 -1.87
C GLU A 65 19.77 6.05 -0.69
N THR A 66 20.10 7.33 -0.84
CA THR A 66 20.64 8.17 0.24
C THR A 66 19.64 8.30 1.40
N THR A 67 18.36 8.52 1.09
CA THR A 67 17.31 8.64 2.10
C THR A 67 17.10 7.32 2.83
N TYR A 68 17.05 6.20 2.11
CA TYR A 68 16.94 4.87 2.69
C TYR A 68 18.12 4.56 3.62
N ALA A 69 19.36 4.78 3.16
CA ALA A 69 20.56 4.57 3.99
C ALA A 69 20.51 5.42 5.27
N ARG A 70 20.10 6.70 5.16
CA ARG A 70 19.92 7.57 6.32
C ARG A 70 18.90 7.00 7.31
N VAL A 71 17.74 6.53 6.85
CA VAL A 71 16.70 5.92 7.70
C VAL A 71 17.27 4.75 8.51
N GLN A 72 18.12 3.90 7.91
CA GLN A 72 18.72 2.76 8.63
C GLN A 72 19.68 3.19 9.76
N THR A 73 20.36 4.34 9.60
CA THR A 73 21.39 4.82 10.54
C THR A 73 20.87 5.72 11.67
N VAL A 74 19.60 6.12 11.65
CA VAL A 74 18.99 6.93 12.72
C VAL A 74 19.18 6.20 14.06
N PRO A 75 19.58 6.84 15.17
CA PRO A 75 19.72 6.16 16.47
C PRO A 75 18.38 5.61 17.00
N ASP A 76 18.38 4.43 17.63
CA ASP A 76 17.16 3.69 18.03
C ASP A 76 16.20 4.50 18.92
N ASN A 77 16.71 5.32 19.83
CA ASN A 77 15.92 6.21 20.69
C ASN A 77 15.22 7.37 19.93
N SER A 78 15.45 7.49 18.62
CA SER A 78 14.90 8.52 17.73
C SER A 78 14.18 7.95 16.51
N LYS A 79 13.83 6.64 16.52
CA LYS A 79 13.10 5.94 15.44
C LYS A 79 11.60 5.80 15.75
N PRO A 80 10.79 6.86 15.67
CA PRO A 80 9.38 6.77 16.03
C PRO A 80 8.62 5.75 15.15
N TYR A 81 9.04 5.56 13.89
CA TYR A 81 8.35 4.66 12.96
C TYR A 81 8.50 3.17 13.30
N VAL A 82 9.50 2.76 14.08
CA VAL A 82 9.56 1.39 14.62
C VAL A 82 8.34 1.11 15.51
N THR A 83 7.85 2.13 16.21
CA THR A 83 6.64 2.03 17.06
C THR A 83 5.37 2.39 16.28
N VAL A 84 5.42 3.45 15.47
CA VAL A 84 4.24 4.00 14.78
C VAL A 84 3.76 3.07 13.66
N PHE A 85 4.65 2.44 12.89
CA PHE A 85 4.25 1.63 11.75
C PHE A 85 3.42 0.39 12.15
N PRO A 86 3.81 -0.42 13.15
CA PRO A 86 2.95 -1.50 13.66
C PRO A 86 1.63 -0.98 14.26
N LYS A 87 1.64 0.21 14.89
CA LYS A 87 0.40 0.83 15.38
C LYS A 87 -0.55 1.20 14.25
N LEU A 88 -0.06 1.72 13.14
CA LEU A 88 -0.87 2.03 11.96
C LEU A 88 -1.51 0.77 11.38
N MET A 89 -0.73 -0.30 11.20
CA MET A 89 -1.24 -1.61 10.78
C MET A 89 -2.37 -2.12 11.71
N LYS A 90 -2.16 -2.03 13.03
CA LYS A 90 -3.17 -2.43 14.00
C LYS A 90 -4.40 -1.53 13.97
N LEU A 91 -4.24 -0.22 13.78
CA LEU A 91 -5.36 0.72 13.67
C LEU A 91 -6.24 0.40 12.45
N GLU A 92 -5.62 0.10 11.30
CA GLU A 92 -6.34 -0.32 10.09
C GLU A 92 -7.17 -1.59 10.34
N ARG A 93 -6.60 -2.59 11.02
CA ARG A 93 -7.33 -3.80 11.45
C ARG A 93 -8.50 -3.47 12.36
N MET A 94 -8.28 -2.64 13.38
CA MET A 94 -9.32 -2.26 14.33
C MET A 94 -10.48 -1.54 13.62
N PHE A 95 -10.17 -0.60 12.72
CA PHE A 95 -11.15 0.13 11.95
C PHE A 95 -11.97 -0.80 11.03
N ALA A 96 -11.30 -1.67 10.27
CA ALA A 96 -11.98 -2.63 9.40
C ALA A 96 -12.82 -3.64 10.20
N ALA A 97 -12.30 -4.16 11.33
CA ALA A 97 -13.03 -5.07 12.21
C ALA A 97 -14.26 -4.43 12.86
N ALA A 98 -14.27 -3.11 13.04
CA ALA A 98 -15.43 -2.34 13.51
C ALA A 98 -16.47 -2.08 12.41
N GLY A 99 -16.28 -2.59 11.19
CA GLY A 99 -17.17 -2.38 10.05
C GLY A 99 -16.80 -1.16 9.18
N GLY A 100 -15.62 -0.56 9.41
CA GLY A 100 -15.11 0.56 8.62
C GLY A 100 -14.77 0.16 7.19
N THR A 101 -14.98 1.10 6.26
CA THR A 101 -14.60 0.92 4.85
C THR A 101 -13.15 1.33 4.65
N LEU A 102 -12.23 0.36 4.64
CA LEU A 102 -10.82 0.59 4.35
C LEU A 102 -10.55 0.46 2.84
N LEU A 103 -9.83 1.41 2.27
CA LEU A 103 -9.40 1.47 0.88
C LEU A 103 -7.87 1.32 0.81
N ALA A 104 -7.33 0.88 -0.33
CA ALA A 104 -5.89 0.93 -0.60
C ALA A 104 -5.53 2.16 -1.44
N GLY A 105 -4.50 2.90 -1.04
CA GLY A 105 -3.90 3.98 -1.81
C GLY A 105 -2.41 4.03 -1.54
N THR A 106 -1.56 4.22 -2.55
CA THR A 106 -0.12 4.11 -2.32
C THR A 106 0.58 5.44 -2.10
N ASP A 107 -0.04 6.54 -2.53
CA ASP A 107 0.50 7.90 -2.40
C ASP A 107 1.92 8.05 -3.00
N PRO A 108 2.06 7.89 -4.33
CA PRO A 108 3.34 8.03 -5.03
C PRO A 108 3.81 9.50 -4.96
N THR A 109 4.60 9.80 -3.94
CA THR A 109 4.98 11.13 -3.45
C THR A 109 6.25 11.69 -4.10
N GLY A 110 6.71 11.06 -5.18
CA GLY A 110 7.84 11.56 -5.97
C GLY A 110 9.23 11.41 -5.33
N TYR A 111 9.36 10.90 -4.09
CA TYR A 111 10.66 10.66 -3.44
C TYR A 111 11.33 9.32 -3.83
N GLY A 112 10.72 8.56 -4.74
CA GLY A 112 11.31 7.35 -5.32
C GLY A 112 11.14 6.06 -4.51
N GLY A 113 10.53 6.09 -3.32
CA GLY A 113 10.28 4.88 -2.54
C GLY A 113 8.91 4.22 -2.75
N VAL A 114 7.97 4.93 -3.38
CA VAL A 114 6.62 4.45 -3.68
C VAL A 114 6.36 4.65 -5.17
N LEU A 115 6.55 3.59 -5.96
CA LEU A 115 6.33 3.63 -7.41
C LEU A 115 5.00 3.00 -7.80
N PRO A 116 4.18 3.65 -8.64
CA PRO A 116 2.97 3.05 -9.20
C PRO A 116 3.22 1.66 -9.81
N GLY A 117 2.25 0.76 -9.65
CA GLY A 117 2.40 -0.65 -10.03
C GLY A 117 3.11 -1.48 -8.94
N PHE A 118 4.33 -1.10 -8.55
CA PHE A 118 5.10 -1.81 -7.51
C PHE A 118 4.49 -1.64 -6.13
N SER A 119 4.20 -0.39 -5.73
CA SER A 119 3.61 -0.11 -4.42
C SER A 119 2.20 -0.67 -4.28
N GLY A 120 1.44 -0.82 -5.37
CA GLY A 120 0.10 -1.42 -5.32
C GLY A 120 0.15 -2.89 -4.88
N LYS A 121 1.13 -3.64 -5.41
CA LYS A 121 1.40 -5.02 -5.00
C LYS A 121 1.88 -5.08 -3.55
N ARG A 122 2.83 -4.20 -3.20
CA ARG A 122 3.35 -4.11 -1.83
C ARG A 122 2.26 -3.75 -0.81
N GLN A 123 1.31 -2.90 -1.18
CA GLN A 123 0.19 -2.54 -0.32
C GLN A 123 -0.68 -3.74 0.06
N ILE A 124 -0.92 -4.68 -0.87
CA ILE A 124 -1.63 -5.93 -0.56
C ILE A 124 -0.80 -6.80 0.41
N GLN A 125 0.50 -6.94 0.16
CA GLN A 125 1.42 -7.69 1.04
C GLN A 125 1.44 -7.10 2.45
N LEU A 126 1.49 -5.77 2.58
CA LEU A 126 1.47 -5.07 3.87
C LEU A 126 0.14 -5.22 4.62
N LEU A 127 -0.98 -5.24 3.91
CA LEU A 127 -2.28 -5.54 4.53
C LEU A 127 -2.30 -6.98 5.06
N VAL A 128 -1.77 -7.95 4.31
CA VAL A 128 -1.65 -9.33 4.80
C VAL A 128 -0.72 -9.40 6.01
N GLU A 129 0.42 -8.70 5.98
CA GLU A 129 1.34 -8.57 7.10
C GLU A 129 0.67 -7.93 8.34
N ALA A 130 -0.21 -6.95 8.12
CA ALA A 130 -1.02 -6.32 9.17
C ALA A 130 -2.07 -7.28 9.79
N GLY A 131 -2.24 -8.49 9.24
CA GLY A 131 -3.13 -9.52 9.76
C GLY A 131 -4.50 -9.59 9.07
N PHE A 132 -4.66 -8.96 7.91
CA PHE A 132 -5.80 -9.24 7.03
C PHE A 132 -5.57 -10.57 6.30
N SER A 133 -6.64 -11.33 6.08
CA SER A 133 -6.59 -12.44 5.12
C SER A 133 -6.36 -11.92 3.70
N PHE A 134 -5.78 -12.73 2.82
CA PHE A 134 -5.57 -12.34 1.43
C PHE A 134 -6.86 -11.89 0.72
N PRO A 135 -8.02 -12.56 0.87
CA PRO A 135 -9.29 -12.07 0.30
C PRO A 135 -9.73 -10.71 0.86
N GLU A 136 -9.52 -10.43 2.15
CA GLU A 136 -9.81 -9.10 2.72
C GLU A 136 -8.90 -8.03 2.13
N ALA A 137 -7.59 -8.29 2.07
CA ALA A 137 -6.60 -7.38 1.47
C ALA A 137 -6.91 -7.10 -0.01
N LEU A 138 -7.28 -8.14 -0.78
CA LEU A 138 -7.67 -8.01 -2.18
C LEU A 138 -8.95 -7.17 -2.32
N LYS A 139 -9.95 -7.39 -1.45
CA LYS A 139 -11.19 -6.60 -1.44
C LYS A 139 -10.92 -5.12 -1.13
N ILE A 140 -10.02 -4.82 -0.18
CA ILE A 140 -9.56 -3.46 0.14
C ILE A 140 -8.88 -2.80 -1.07
N ALA A 141 -8.08 -3.57 -1.81
CA ALA A 141 -7.35 -3.10 -2.99
C ALA A 141 -8.18 -3.01 -4.28
N THR A 142 -9.41 -3.53 -4.30
CA THR A 142 -10.25 -3.60 -5.51
C THR A 142 -11.67 -3.11 -5.25
N LEU A 143 -12.53 -3.97 -4.72
CA LEU A 143 -13.96 -3.75 -4.60
C LEU A 143 -14.31 -2.55 -3.71
N ASN A 144 -13.62 -2.36 -2.58
CA ASN A 144 -13.95 -1.29 -1.66
C ASN A 144 -13.80 0.10 -2.34
N GLY A 145 -12.71 0.31 -3.09
CA GLY A 145 -12.50 1.54 -3.85
C GLY A 145 -13.54 1.72 -4.97
N ALA A 146 -13.90 0.63 -5.65
CA ALA A 146 -14.94 0.68 -6.67
C ALA A 146 -16.32 1.06 -6.09
N VAL A 147 -16.69 0.50 -4.94
CA VAL A 147 -17.95 0.87 -4.24
C VAL A 147 -17.90 2.32 -3.79
N PHE A 148 -16.82 2.75 -3.14
CA PHE A 148 -16.69 4.10 -2.63
C PHE A 148 -16.76 5.17 -3.74
N LEU A 149 -16.22 4.87 -4.92
CA LEU A 149 -16.27 5.74 -6.09
C LEU A 149 -17.55 5.60 -6.93
N GLY A 150 -18.50 4.75 -6.54
CA GLY A 150 -19.74 4.50 -7.30
C GLY A 150 -19.51 3.79 -8.65
N ARG A 151 -18.43 3.01 -8.76
CA ARG A 151 -18.00 2.32 -9.99
C ARG A 151 -18.10 0.79 -9.91
N ASP A 152 -18.57 0.25 -8.80
CA ASP A 152 -18.72 -1.18 -8.55
C ASP A 152 -19.60 -1.88 -9.59
N LYS A 153 -20.55 -1.19 -10.23
CA LYS A 153 -21.31 -1.74 -11.37
C LYS A 153 -20.45 -2.09 -12.59
N THR A 154 -19.24 -1.53 -12.69
CA THR A 154 -18.37 -1.67 -13.87
C THR A 154 -17.01 -2.30 -13.59
N VAL A 155 -16.45 -2.13 -12.38
CA VAL A 155 -15.09 -2.59 -12.02
C VAL A 155 -15.04 -3.05 -10.55
N GLY A 156 -13.91 -3.60 -10.12
CA GLY A 156 -13.64 -3.94 -8.72
C GLY A 156 -14.03 -5.36 -8.30
N SER A 157 -14.73 -6.12 -9.14
CA SER A 157 -14.92 -7.56 -8.95
C SER A 157 -15.05 -8.28 -10.29
N LEU A 158 -14.78 -9.59 -10.28
CA LEU A 158 -14.95 -10.47 -11.44
C LEU A 158 -16.40 -10.95 -11.49
N MET A 159 -17.22 -10.30 -12.31
CA MET A 159 -18.62 -10.67 -12.54
C MET A 159 -18.98 -10.48 -14.01
N VAL A 160 -19.88 -11.32 -14.51
CA VAL A 160 -20.44 -11.19 -15.87
C VAL A 160 -21.06 -9.80 -16.04
N GLY A 161 -20.78 -9.15 -17.17
CA GLY A 161 -21.25 -7.81 -17.50
C GLY A 161 -20.36 -6.66 -16.99
N LYS A 162 -19.38 -6.94 -16.11
CA LYS A 162 -18.36 -5.94 -15.73
C LYS A 162 -17.21 -5.90 -16.74
N ARG A 163 -16.45 -4.81 -16.68
CA ARG A 163 -15.27 -4.63 -17.53
C ARG A 163 -14.23 -5.71 -17.24
N ALA A 164 -13.60 -6.24 -18.29
CA ALA A 164 -12.53 -7.22 -18.18
C ALA A 164 -11.19 -6.56 -17.79
N ASP A 165 -11.16 -5.96 -16.60
CA ASP A 165 -9.94 -5.50 -15.91
C ASP A 165 -9.50 -6.63 -14.95
N ILE A 166 -8.51 -7.42 -15.38
CA ILE A 166 -8.15 -8.71 -14.73
C ILE A 166 -6.64 -8.77 -14.52
N ALA A 167 -6.21 -9.22 -13.34
CA ALA A 167 -4.83 -9.65 -13.12
C ALA A 167 -4.81 -11.17 -12.96
N VAL A 168 -3.94 -11.84 -13.71
CA VAL A 168 -3.71 -13.27 -13.65
C VAL A 168 -2.32 -13.48 -13.06
N VAL A 169 -2.25 -14.30 -12.02
CA VAL A 169 -1.05 -14.55 -11.23
C VAL A 169 -0.74 -16.03 -11.31
N GLU A 170 0.53 -16.37 -11.46
CA GLU A 170 0.98 -17.76 -11.38
C GLU A 170 1.13 -18.18 -9.91
N GLY A 171 0.56 -19.33 -9.54
CA GLY A 171 0.55 -19.82 -8.16
C GLY A 171 -0.65 -19.34 -7.33
N ASP A 172 -0.53 -19.46 -6.02
CA ASP A 172 -1.60 -19.14 -5.05
C ASP A 172 -1.18 -17.96 -4.17
N PRO A 173 -1.64 -16.73 -4.47
CA PRO A 173 -1.23 -15.55 -3.74
C PRO A 173 -1.78 -15.49 -2.31
N ALA A 174 -2.72 -16.36 -1.93
CA ALA A 174 -3.16 -16.50 -0.54
C ALA A 174 -2.16 -17.30 0.31
N LYS A 175 -1.29 -18.09 -0.32
CA LYS A 175 -0.19 -18.82 0.34
C LYS A 175 1.13 -18.07 0.27
N ASP A 176 1.40 -17.41 -0.85
CA ASP A 176 2.58 -16.58 -1.03
C ASP A 176 2.23 -15.29 -1.77
N THR A 177 2.18 -14.18 -1.04
CA THR A 177 1.84 -12.86 -1.58
C THR A 177 2.89 -12.31 -2.55
N HIS A 178 4.09 -12.90 -2.62
CA HIS A 178 5.10 -12.56 -3.64
C HIS A 178 4.74 -13.08 -5.03
N ALA A 179 3.78 -14.02 -5.15
CA ALA A 179 3.23 -14.41 -6.44
C ALA A 179 2.69 -13.19 -7.23
N LEU A 180 2.19 -12.16 -6.53
CA LEU A 180 1.73 -10.91 -7.14
C LEU A 180 2.82 -10.19 -7.96
N ASP A 181 4.10 -10.45 -7.72
CA ASP A 181 5.18 -9.77 -8.45
C ASP A 181 5.25 -10.14 -9.93
N ASN A 182 4.72 -11.31 -10.30
CA ASN A 182 4.65 -11.80 -11.66
C ASN A 182 3.18 -11.96 -12.07
N MET A 183 2.65 -10.98 -12.81
CA MET A 183 1.26 -11.00 -13.27
C MET A 183 1.12 -10.63 -14.75
N PHE A 184 0.16 -11.27 -15.40
CA PHE A 184 -0.42 -10.80 -16.66
C PHE A 184 -1.61 -9.91 -16.35
N VAL A 185 -1.70 -8.77 -17.01
CA VAL A 185 -2.81 -7.83 -16.77
C VAL A 185 -3.62 -7.64 -18.03
N PHE A 186 -4.93 -7.63 -17.85
CA PHE A 186 -5.89 -7.31 -18.88
C PHE A 186 -6.56 -5.99 -18.49
N LYS A 187 -6.60 -5.04 -19.42
CA LYS A 187 -7.35 -3.80 -19.26
C LYS A 187 -8.39 -3.75 -20.35
N ASN A 188 -9.66 -3.70 -19.97
CA ASN A 188 -10.79 -3.76 -20.88
C ASN A 188 -10.68 -4.94 -21.89
N GLY A 189 -10.25 -6.11 -21.40
CA GLY A 189 -10.09 -7.33 -22.21
C GLY A 189 -8.82 -7.38 -23.07
N VAL A 190 -8.02 -6.32 -23.13
CA VAL A 190 -6.73 -6.31 -23.84
C VAL A 190 -5.64 -6.75 -22.89
N GLY A 191 -4.93 -7.82 -23.24
CA GLY A 191 -3.80 -8.34 -22.45
C GLY A 191 -2.53 -7.52 -22.65
N TYR A 192 -1.80 -7.31 -21.56
CA TYR A 192 -0.51 -6.64 -21.52
C TYR A 192 0.50 -7.51 -20.78
N ARG A 193 1.72 -7.57 -21.30
CA ARG A 193 2.85 -8.09 -20.54
C ARG A 193 3.41 -6.97 -19.66
N THR A 194 3.50 -7.23 -18.37
CA THR A 194 3.97 -6.23 -17.39
C THR A 194 5.46 -5.93 -17.53
N ASP A 195 6.26 -6.91 -17.96
CA ASP A 195 7.69 -6.73 -18.26
C ASP A 195 7.93 -5.70 -19.37
N ALA A 196 7.21 -5.80 -20.48
CA ALA A 196 7.30 -4.85 -21.59
C ALA A 196 6.90 -3.44 -21.15
N ILE A 197 5.88 -3.30 -20.29
CA ILE A 197 5.51 -2.01 -19.70
C ILE A 197 6.67 -1.47 -18.87
N PHE A 198 7.24 -2.26 -17.95
CA PHE A 198 8.33 -1.79 -17.10
C PHE A 198 9.59 -1.44 -17.90
N ASP A 199 9.94 -2.23 -18.92
CA ASP A 199 11.11 -1.92 -19.76
C ASP A 199 10.96 -0.58 -20.49
N MET A 200 9.74 -0.19 -20.89
CA MET A 200 9.49 1.14 -21.48
C MET A 200 9.79 2.30 -20.52
N TYR A 201 9.67 2.11 -19.21
CA TYR A 201 9.83 3.13 -18.17
C TYR A 201 11.17 3.09 -17.44
N ARG A 202 12.07 2.16 -17.80
CA ARG A 202 13.41 2.07 -17.23
C ARG A 202 14.16 3.41 -17.37
N GLY A 203 14.64 3.94 -16.24
CA GLY A 203 15.38 5.20 -16.18
C GLY A 203 14.55 6.46 -16.52
N LYS A 204 13.22 6.41 -16.46
CA LYS A 204 12.34 7.51 -16.89
C LYS A 204 11.37 8.03 -15.81
N VAL A 205 11.19 7.31 -14.72
CA VAL A 205 10.27 7.70 -13.63
C VAL A 205 10.98 8.70 -12.73
N GLY A 206 10.46 9.92 -12.63
CA GLY A 206 11.11 10.98 -11.87
C GLY A 206 10.38 12.31 -12.02
N LEU A 207 11.03 13.39 -11.58
CA LEU A 207 10.47 14.75 -11.55
C LEU A 207 9.85 15.12 -12.91
N TYR A 208 8.53 15.26 -12.92
CA TYR A 208 7.74 15.99 -13.92
C TYR A 208 7.08 17.18 -13.23
#